data_AF-A0A2K5F476-F1
#
_entry.id   AF-A0A2K5F476-F1
#
_cell.length_a   1.000
_cell.length_b   1.000
_cell.length_c   1.000
_cell.angle_alpha   90.00
_cell.angle_beta   90.00
_cell.angle_gamma   90.00
#
_symmetry.space_group_name_H-M   'P 1'
#
loop_
_entity.id
_entity.type
_entity.pdbx_description
1 polymer ?
#
loop_
_entity_poly.entity_id
_entity_poly.type
_entity_poly.pdbx_seq_one_letter_code
_entity_poly.pdbx_strand_id
1 'polypeptide(L)'
;MTMFENVTRALTRQLNPRGDLTPLDSLIDFKRFHPFCLVLRKRKSTLFWGARYVRTDYTLLDVLEPGSSPSDPTDTGNFGFKNMLDTRVEGEVDVPKTVKVKGTAGLSQNSTLEVQTLSVAPKALETLQQERKLAADHPFLKEVRGQGENLYVVMEVVETVQEVTLERAGKAEACFSLPFFSPLGLQGSVNHKEAVTIPKGCVLAFRVRQLMVKGKDEWDIPHICNDNMQTFPPGGDVHEGFRTLKEEVQRETQQVEKLSQVGQSSLLSSLSKLLGKKKELQDLELALEGALDKGHEVTLEALPRDVLLSKEAVGAILYFVGALTELSEAQQKLLVKSMEKKILPVQLKLVESTMEQNFLQDKDGVFPLQPELLSSLGDEELTLTEALVGLSGLEVQRSGPQYMWDPDTLPRLCALYAGLSLLQQLSKAS
;
A
#
# COMPACT_ATOMS: atom_id res chain seq x y z
N MET A 1 -7.32 -10.41 6.95
CA MET A 1 -8.70 -10.43 7.49
C MET A 1 -9.51 -9.33 6.80
N THR A 2 -10.45 -9.67 5.91
CA THR A 2 -11.08 -8.66 5.03
C THR A 2 -11.99 -7.66 5.76
N MET A 3 -12.58 -8.02 6.91
CA MET A 3 -13.49 -7.12 7.63
C MET A 3 -12.73 -6.00 8.35
N PHE A 4 -11.65 -6.32 9.07
CA PHE A 4 -10.84 -5.34 9.79
C PHE A 4 -10.24 -4.32 8.83
N GLU A 5 -9.61 -4.79 7.75
CA GLU A 5 -9.02 -3.93 6.71
C GLU A 5 -10.05 -2.99 6.06
N ASN A 6 -11.29 -3.45 5.84
CA ASN A 6 -12.34 -2.61 5.30
C ASN A 6 -12.76 -1.49 6.28
N VAL A 7 -12.79 -1.79 7.58
CA VAL A 7 -13.11 -0.80 8.62
C VAL A 7 -11.99 0.20 8.77
N THR A 8 -10.73 -0.24 8.87
CA THR A 8 -9.58 0.67 9.00
C THR A 8 -9.45 1.57 7.77
N ARG A 9 -9.65 1.04 6.56
CA ARG A 9 -9.64 1.84 5.32
C ARG A 9 -10.81 2.82 5.22
N ALA A 10 -11.99 2.46 5.72
CA ALA A 10 -13.12 3.40 5.76
C ALA A 10 -12.89 4.50 6.79
N LEU A 11 -12.34 4.14 7.95
CA LEU A 11 -11.97 5.05 9.02
C LEU A 11 -10.93 6.07 8.55
N THR A 12 -9.86 5.64 7.89
CA THR A 12 -8.84 6.57 7.37
C THR A 12 -9.42 7.55 6.36
N ARG A 13 -10.34 7.11 5.50
CA ARG A 13 -11.04 7.99 4.55
C ARG A 13 -11.92 9.04 5.23
N GLN A 14 -12.49 8.73 6.39
CA GLN A 14 -13.33 9.66 7.14
C GLN A 14 -12.51 10.64 7.98
N LEU A 15 -11.50 10.16 8.69
CA LEU A 15 -10.69 10.98 9.60
C LEU A 15 -9.66 11.84 8.86
N ASN A 16 -9.08 11.31 7.78
CA ASN A 16 -8.00 11.97 7.07
C ASN A 16 -8.19 11.82 5.55
N PRO A 17 -9.27 12.42 4.99
CA PRO A 17 -9.48 12.38 3.56
C PRO A 17 -8.30 13.03 2.85
N ARG A 18 -7.66 12.29 1.92
CA ARG A 18 -6.52 12.75 1.12
C ARG A 18 -5.23 13.03 1.91
N GLY A 19 -5.09 12.49 3.12
CA GLY A 19 -3.83 12.58 3.85
C GLY A 19 -3.09 11.24 3.94
N ASP A 20 -1.97 11.26 4.63
CA ASP A 20 -0.96 10.21 4.78
C ASP A 20 -1.24 9.24 5.95
N LEU A 21 -2.47 9.22 6.47
CA LEU A 21 -2.87 8.27 7.49
C LEU A 21 -2.99 6.85 6.89
N THR A 22 -2.10 5.95 7.31
CA THR A 22 -2.02 4.58 6.77
C THR A 22 -2.93 3.64 7.55
N PRO A 23 -3.87 2.92 6.88
CA PRO A 23 -4.74 1.95 7.55
C PRO A 23 -3.96 0.69 7.93
N LEU A 24 -4.22 0.14 9.12
CA LEU A 24 -3.66 -1.15 9.52
C LEU A 24 -4.43 -2.29 8.84
N ASP A 25 -3.71 -3.28 8.32
CA ASP A 25 -4.22 -4.42 7.56
C ASP A 25 -4.51 -5.65 8.45
N SER A 26 -3.81 -5.77 9.57
CA SER A 26 -3.82 -6.95 10.45
C SER A 26 -4.04 -6.61 11.92
N LEU A 27 -5.00 -7.31 12.54
CA LEU A 27 -5.24 -7.30 13.99
C LEU A 27 -4.19 -8.04 14.82
N ILE A 28 -3.27 -8.77 14.19
CA ILE A 28 -2.25 -9.54 14.91
C ILE A 28 -1.10 -8.61 15.32
N ASP A 29 -0.88 -7.56 14.54
CA ASP A 29 0.34 -6.76 14.58
C ASP A 29 0.18 -5.39 15.24
N PHE A 30 -1.05 -5.01 15.64
CA PHE A 30 -1.36 -3.67 16.15
C PHE A 30 -0.47 -3.24 17.32
N LYS A 31 -0.01 -4.18 18.16
CA LYS A 31 0.90 -3.89 19.28
C LYS A 31 2.25 -3.32 18.85
N ARG A 32 2.65 -3.54 17.60
CA ARG A 32 3.93 -3.08 17.03
C ARG A 32 3.81 -1.83 16.16
N PHE A 33 2.63 -1.22 16.13
CA PHE A 33 2.37 0.06 15.45
C PHE A 33 1.95 1.13 16.45
N HIS A 34 2.64 1.22 17.59
CA HIS A 34 2.44 2.29 18.58
C HIS A 34 3.41 3.45 18.31
N PRO A 35 3.19 4.64 18.91
CA PRO A 35 4.13 5.74 18.81
C PRO A 35 5.57 5.30 19.12
N PHE A 36 6.57 5.89 18.46
CA PHE A 36 7.98 5.48 18.53
C PHE A 36 8.34 4.09 17.99
N CYS A 37 7.39 3.23 17.61
CA CYS A 37 7.74 1.97 16.94
C CYS A 37 8.46 2.26 15.61
N LEU A 38 9.50 1.48 15.33
CA LEU A 38 10.20 1.51 14.05
C LEU A 38 9.50 0.56 13.09
N VAL A 39 9.30 1.04 11.87
CA VAL A 39 8.72 0.25 10.78
C VAL A 39 9.58 0.39 9.54
N LEU A 40 9.65 -0.68 8.77
CA LEU A 40 10.34 -0.72 7.48
C LEU A 40 9.31 -0.59 6.38
N ARG A 41 9.67 0.09 5.30
CA ARG A 41 8.86 0.04 4.08
C ARG A 41 9.11 -1.32 3.41
N LYS A 42 8.04 -2.01 3.00
CA LYS A 42 8.12 -3.36 2.40
C LYS A 42 9.17 -3.46 1.28
N ARG A 43 9.90 -4.58 1.19
CA ARG A 43 10.97 -4.77 0.19
C ARG A 43 10.42 -4.71 -1.24
N LYS A 44 11.12 -4.00 -2.15
CA LYS A 44 10.66 -3.68 -3.52
C LYS A 44 9.33 -2.89 -3.55
N SER A 45 8.91 -2.30 -2.43
CA SER A 45 7.86 -1.27 -2.47
C SER A 45 8.37 -0.12 -3.31
N THR A 46 7.58 0.28 -4.29
CA THR A 46 7.82 1.52 -5.01
C THR A 46 7.43 2.71 -4.14
N LEU A 47 7.99 3.88 -4.45
CA LEU A 47 7.51 5.16 -3.93
C LEU A 47 6.06 5.44 -4.38
N PHE A 48 5.65 4.87 -5.50
CA PHE A 48 4.48 5.28 -6.24
C PHE A 48 3.19 4.52 -5.91
N TRP A 49 3.20 3.39 -5.20
CA TRP A 49 1.98 2.70 -4.74
C TRP A 49 2.20 1.78 -3.54
N GLY A 50 1.11 1.53 -2.81
CA GLY A 50 1.04 0.45 -1.83
C GLY A 50 2.10 0.54 -0.73
N ALA A 51 2.28 1.71 -0.12
CA ALA A 51 3.20 1.87 1.02
C ALA A 51 2.70 1.01 2.20
N ARG A 52 3.12 -0.25 2.22
CA ARG A 52 2.91 -1.18 3.32
C ARG A 52 4.14 -1.10 4.20
N TYR A 53 3.91 -0.80 5.47
CA TYR A 53 4.94 -0.79 6.47
C TYR A 53 4.95 -2.14 7.19
N VAL A 54 6.13 -2.73 7.29
CA VAL A 54 6.35 -3.98 8.00
C VAL A 54 6.85 -3.64 9.40
N ARG A 55 6.26 -4.32 10.38
CA ARG A 55 6.61 -4.19 11.79
C ARG A 55 8.09 -4.56 12.02
N THR A 56 8.75 -3.89 12.94
CA THR A 56 10.03 -4.34 13.50
C THR A 56 9.85 -4.72 14.97
N ASP A 57 10.89 -5.32 15.55
CA ASP A 57 10.93 -5.60 16.98
C ASP A 57 11.40 -4.40 17.83
N TYR A 58 11.74 -3.27 17.20
CA TYR A 58 12.43 -2.16 17.84
C TYR A 58 11.57 -0.89 17.87
N THR A 59 11.78 -0.09 18.91
CA THR A 59 11.33 1.30 19.00
C THR A 59 12.52 2.23 18.80
N LEU A 60 12.23 3.51 18.54
CA LEU A 60 13.25 4.55 18.48
C LEU A 60 14.11 4.57 19.76
N LEU A 61 13.51 4.32 20.92
CA LEU A 61 14.22 4.34 22.20
C LEU A 61 15.23 3.18 22.34
N ASP A 62 14.97 2.04 21.70
CA ASP A 62 15.85 0.86 21.77
C ASP A 62 17.14 1.04 20.95
N VAL A 63 17.09 1.90 19.94
CA VAL A 63 18.23 2.18 19.04
C VAL A 63 19.00 3.45 19.41
N LEU A 64 18.60 4.13 20.48
CA LEU A 64 19.28 5.30 21.03
C LEU A 64 20.22 4.91 22.17
N GLU A 65 21.33 5.63 22.29
CA GLU A 65 22.22 5.48 23.43
C GLU A 65 21.51 5.89 24.74
N PRO A 66 21.83 5.24 25.87
CA PRO A 66 21.30 5.65 27.17
C PRO A 66 21.71 7.09 27.47
N GLY A 67 20.74 7.99 27.60
CA GLY A 67 20.96 9.34 28.12
C GLY A 67 21.17 9.33 29.63
N SER A 68 21.54 10.48 30.20
CA SER A 68 21.64 10.69 31.65
C SER A 68 20.41 10.14 32.37
N SER A 69 20.59 9.14 33.23
CA SER A 69 19.52 8.61 34.06
C SER A 69 18.95 9.71 34.97
N PRO A 70 17.62 9.89 35.10
CA PRO A 70 17.11 10.23 36.42
C PRO A 70 17.42 9.05 37.34
N SER A 71 17.85 9.37 38.54
CA SER A 71 18.31 8.47 39.61
C SER A 71 17.51 7.16 39.74
N ASP A 72 18.21 6.12 40.18
CA ASP A 72 17.70 4.78 40.45
C ASP A 72 16.32 4.74 41.17
N PRO A 73 15.55 3.67 40.92
CA PRO A 73 14.10 3.67 40.95
C PRO A 73 13.58 3.66 42.38
N THR A 74 12.80 4.67 42.72
CA THR A 74 11.78 4.50 43.76
C THR A 74 10.53 3.97 43.06
N ASP A 75 10.15 2.76 43.46
CA ASP A 75 8.97 2.01 43.08
C ASP A 75 7.74 2.91 42.86
N THR A 76 7.50 3.33 41.62
CA THR A 76 6.24 3.91 41.16
C THR A 76 6.12 3.71 39.65
N GLY A 77 5.25 2.78 39.27
CA GLY A 77 4.96 2.47 37.88
C GLY A 77 4.45 3.66 37.07
N ASN A 78 4.61 3.54 35.74
CA ASN A 78 4.04 4.38 34.68
C ASN A 78 4.72 5.73 34.38
N PHE A 79 6.05 5.83 34.41
CA PHE A 79 6.76 7.00 33.86
C PHE A 79 7.61 6.64 32.63
N GLY A 80 7.31 7.30 31.51
CA GLY A 80 8.10 7.24 30.28
C GLY A 80 7.25 7.60 29.06
N PHE A 81 6.25 6.79 28.74
CA PHE A 81 5.55 6.90 27.46
C PHE A 81 4.39 7.90 27.47
N LYS A 82 3.63 7.98 28.58
CA LYS A 82 2.41 8.80 28.67
C LYS A 82 2.66 10.31 28.67
N ASN A 83 3.82 10.76 29.16
CA ASN A 83 4.20 12.18 29.17
C ASN A 83 4.79 12.65 27.84
N MET A 84 5.17 11.73 26.95
CA MET A 84 5.71 12.04 25.61
C MET A 84 4.63 12.07 24.54
N LEU A 85 3.38 11.77 24.89
CA LEU A 85 2.26 11.70 23.97
C LEU A 85 1.20 12.74 24.30
N ASP A 86 0.77 13.45 23.27
CA ASP A 86 -0.44 14.27 23.33
C ASP A 86 -1.64 13.40 22.92
N THR A 87 -2.65 13.35 23.79
CA THR A 87 -3.93 12.67 23.52
C THR A 87 -4.93 13.64 22.92
N ARG A 88 -5.39 13.37 21.70
CA ARG A 88 -6.54 14.08 21.10
C ARG A 88 -7.74 13.14 21.11
N VAL A 89 -8.83 13.59 21.73
CA VAL A 89 -10.10 12.83 21.72
C VAL A 89 -10.78 13.09 20.38
N GLU A 90 -10.90 12.05 19.57
CA GLU A 90 -11.69 12.07 18.34
C GLU A 90 -13.01 11.32 18.58
N GLY A 91 -14.05 11.68 17.83
CA GLY A 91 -15.42 11.30 18.15
C GLY A 91 -15.80 9.89 17.70
N GLU A 92 -17.12 9.64 17.66
CA GLU A 92 -17.69 8.45 17.04
C GLU A 92 -17.50 8.47 15.52
N VAL A 93 -17.02 7.35 14.96
CA VAL A 93 -16.75 7.18 13.52
C VAL A 93 -17.72 6.17 12.93
N ASP A 94 -18.31 6.48 11.76
CA ASP A 94 -19.28 5.62 11.09
C ASP A 94 -18.61 4.39 10.48
N VAL A 95 -19.03 3.21 10.92
CA VAL A 95 -18.57 1.92 10.38
C VAL A 95 -19.32 1.62 9.08
N PRO A 96 -18.68 0.99 8.06
CA PRO A 96 -19.34 0.63 6.82
C PRO A 96 -20.67 -0.09 7.04
N LYS A 97 -21.71 0.27 6.26
CA LYS A 97 -23.09 -0.28 6.36
C LYS A 97 -23.17 -1.82 6.26
N THR A 98 -22.11 -2.47 5.81
CA THR A 98 -21.96 -3.92 5.69
C THR A 98 -21.52 -4.61 6.99
N VAL A 99 -21.17 -3.84 8.03
CA VAL A 99 -20.62 -4.30 9.31
C VAL A 99 -21.46 -3.73 10.45
N LYS A 100 -21.85 -4.59 11.39
CA LYS A 100 -22.53 -4.24 12.64
C LYS A 100 -21.52 -4.22 13.77
N VAL A 101 -21.61 -3.23 14.65
CA VAL A 101 -20.80 -3.12 15.86
C VAL A 101 -21.64 -3.60 17.04
N LYS A 102 -21.07 -4.45 17.89
CA LYS A 102 -21.69 -4.88 19.15
C LYS A 102 -20.75 -4.50 20.31
N GLY A 103 -21.27 -3.70 21.24
CA GLY A 103 -20.55 -3.16 22.41
C GLY A 103 -21.44 -3.06 23.65
N THR A 104 -20.88 -2.58 24.77
CA THR A 104 -21.48 -2.61 26.12
C THR A 104 -22.63 -1.62 26.36
N ALA A 105 -22.96 -0.74 25.41
CA ALA A 105 -24.16 0.09 25.48
C ALA A 105 -25.37 -0.68 24.93
N GLY A 106 -26.38 -0.92 25.78
CA GLY A 106 -27.50 -1.81 25.50
C GLY A 106 -28.24 -1.54 24.20
N LEU A 107 -28.62 -2.62 23.51
CA LEU A 107 -29.69 -2.78 22.50
C LEU A 107 -29.90 -1.70 21.41
N SER A 108 -28.97 -0.75 21.24
CA SER A 108 -29.03 0.26 20.19
C SER A 108 -28.18 -0.17 18.99
N GLN A 109 -28.80 -0.22 17.82
CA GLN A 109 -28.24 -0.72 16.56
C GLN A 109 -27.40 0.34 15.82
N ASN A 110 -26.68 1.20 16.55
CA ASN A 110 -25.86 2.24 15.92
C ASN A 110 -24.47 1.70 15.61
N SER A 111 -24.07 1.81 14.34
CA SER A 111 -22.81 1.29 13.78
C SER A 111 -21.68 2.31 13.89
N THR A 112 -21.43 2.84 15.08
CA THR A 112 -20.36 3.81 15.33
C THR A 112 -19.21 3.20 16.14
N LEU A 113 -17.98 3.64 15.87
CA LEU A 113 -16.75 3.22 16.54
C LEU A 113 -16.12 4.42 17.25
N GLU A 114 -15.92 4.32 18.55
CA GLU A 114 -15.23 5.36 19.32
C GLU A 114 -13.71 5.18 19.22
N VAL A 115 -13.00 6.22 18.79
CA VAL A 115 -11.55 6.21 18.55
C VAL A 115 -10.86 7.37 19.25
N GLN A 116 -9.56 7.21 19.52
CA GLN A 116 -8.73 8.30 20.04
C GLN A 116 -7.41 8.36 19.27
N THR A 117 -6.84 9.56 19.18
CA THR A 117 -5.57 9.80 18.50
C THR A 117 -4.48 10.05 19.54
N LEU A 118 -3.40 9.28 19.44
CA LEU A 118 -2.19 9.47 20.22
C LEU A 118 -1.08 9.97 19.30
N SER A 119 -0.47 11.10 19.62
CA SER A 119 0.63 11.68 18.84
C SER A 119 1.85 11.97 19.71
N VAL A 120 3.04 11.81 19.15
CA VAL A 120 4.29 12.21 19.82
C VAL A 120 4.34 13.72 19.99
N ALA A 121 4.53 14.17 21.24
CA ALA A 121 4.62 15.59 21.58
C ALA A 121 5.90 16.19 20.96
N PRO A 122 5.82 17.29 20.18
CA PRO A 122 6.98 17.88 19.52
C PRO A 122 8.15 18.20 20.47
N LYS A 123 7.84 18.74 21.65
CA LYS A 123 8.83 19.06 22.68
C LYS A 123 9.57 17.84 23.22
N ALA A 124 8.87 16.71 23.35
CA ALA A 124 9.47 15.46 23.80
C ALA A 124 10.46 14.94 22.75
N LEU A 125 10.13 15.07 21.47
CA LEU A 125 11.01 14.68 20.37
C LEU A 125 12.27 15.57 20.30
N GLU A 126 12.11 16.89 20.43
CA GLU A 126 13.24 17.84 20.47
C GLU A 126 14.20 17.53 21.64
N THR A 127 13.64 17.21 22.81
CA THR A 127 14.43 16.85 24.00
C THR A 127 15.20 15.55 23.78
N LEU A 128 14.54 14.51 23.23
CA LEU A 128 15.20 13.23 22.90
C LEU A 128 16.34 13.40 21.90
N GLN A 129 16.16 14.26 20.89
CA GLN A 129 17.19 14.54 19.90
C GLN A 129 18.41 15.25 20.49
N GLN A 130 18.21 16.13 21.48
CA GLN A 130 19.30 16.83 22.16
C GLN A 130 20.03 15.93 23.17
N GLU A 131 19.33 15.03 23.83
CA GLU A 131 19.87 14.21 24.92
C GLU A 131 20.52 12.91 24.46
N ARG A 132 20.05 12.33 23.34
CA ARG A 132 20.42 10.96 22.94
C ARG A 132 20.83 10.88 21.49
N LYS A 133 21.93 10.17 21.25
CA LYS A 133 22.42 9.84 19.92
C LYS A 133 21.98 8.44 19.49
N LEU A 134 22.02 8.13 18.20
CA LEU A 134 21.81 6.77 17.71
C LEU A 134 22.98 5.88 18.10
N ALA A 135 22.67 4.70 18.65
CA ALA A 135 23.64 3.66 18.91
C ALA A 135 24.12 3.06 17.59
N ALA A 136 25.13 3.67 16.97
CA ALA A 136 25.64 3.29 15.65
C ALA A 136 26.09 1.82 15.57
N ASP A 137 26.45 1.22 16.72
CA ASP A 137 26.84 -0.19 16.83
C ASP A 137 25.68 -1.17 16.99
N HIS A 138 24.43 -0.69 17.09
CA HIS A 138 23.25 -1.54 17.26
C HIS A 138 23.09 -2.51 16.06
N PRO A 139 22.94 -3.83 16.31
CA PRO A 139 22.97 -4.84 15.25
C PRO A 139 21.89 -4.63 14.18
N PHE A 140 20.68 -4.24 14.60
CA PHE A 140 19.59 -3.92 13.67
C PHE A 140 19.92 -2.73 12.75
N LEU A 141 20.51 -1.64 13.27
CA LEU A 141 20.86 -0.49 12.43
C LEU A 141 21.96 -0.82 11.42
N LYS A 142 22.90 -1.72 11.78
CA LYS A 142 23.92 -2.21 10.85
C LYS A 142 23.31 -3.05 9.73
N GLU A 143 22.33 -3.88 10.04
CA GLU A 143 21.64 -4.71 9.05
C GLU A 143 20.83 -3.85 8.07
N VAL A 144 19.98 -2.95 8.58
CA VAL A 144 19.17 -2.04 7.76
C VAL A 144 20.07 -1.14 6.89
N ARG A 145 21.17 -0.61 7.46
CA ARG A 145 22.15 0.18 6.71
C ARG A 145 22.84 -0.64 5.63
N GLY A 146 23.18 -1.89 5.92
CA GLY A 146 23.80 -2.81 4.95
C GLY A 146 22.87 -3.17 3.80
N GLN A 147 21.56 -3.18 4.04
CA GLN A 147 20.52 -3.43 3.04
C GLN A 147 20.08 -2.17 2.29
N GLY A 148 20.44 -0.97 2.78
CA GLY A 148 20.04 0.31 2.18
C GLY A 148 18.55 0.62 2.37
N GLU A 149 17.93 0.08 3.42
CA GLU A 149 16.50 0.29 3.67
C GLU A 149 16.23 1.59 4.45
N ASN A 150 15.05 2.18 4.22
CA ASN A 150 14.59 3.36 4.95
C ASN A 150 13.84 2.94 6.22
N LEU A 151 14.12 3.63 7.32
CA LEU A 151 13.42 3.47 8.59
C LEU A 151 12.42 4.60 8.80
N TYR A 152 11.25 4.22 9.27
CA TYR A 152 10.19 5.15 9.61
C TYR A 152 9.80 4.96 11.07
N VAL A 153 9.49 6.06 11.73
CA VAL A 153 9.02 6.10 13.12
C VAL A 153 7.52 6.39 13.10
N VAL A 154 6.74 5.58 13.80
CA VAL A 154 5.32 5.87 14.02
C VAL A 154 5.20 7.10 14.93
N MET A 155 4.60 8.18 14.41
CA MET A 155 4.49 9.46 15.12
C MET A 155 3.10 9.70 15.68
N GLU A 156 2.08 9.16 15.03
CA GLU A 156 0.68 9.33 15.42
C GLU A 156 -0.07 8.04 15.11
N VAL A 157 -0.98 7.67 16.01
CA VAL A 157 -1.82 6.47 15.88
C VAL A 157 -3.26 6.81 16.23
N VAL A 158 -4.19 6.17 15.52
CA VAL A 158 -5.60 6.17 15.86
C VAL A 158 -5.93 4.79 16.43
N GLU A 159 -6.44 4.74 17.65
CA GLU A 159 -6.73 3.49 18.36
C GLU A 159 -8.16 3.46 18.93
N THR A 160 -8.64 2.26 19.24
CA THR A 160 -9.96 2.05 19.86
C THR A 160 -9.98 2.44 21.34
N VAL A 161 -11.01 3.18 21.75
CA VAL A 161 -11.21 3.55 23.16
C VAL A 161 -11.75 2.37 23.99
N GLN A 162 -12.52 1.49 23.35
CA GLN A 162 -13.20 0.37 23.98
C GLN A 162 -13.10 -0.90 23.13
N GLU A 163 -13.30 -2.06 23.77
CA GLU A 163 -13.39 -3.33 23.06
C GLU A 163 -14.71 -3.40 22.28
N VAL A 164 -14.63 -3.75 21.00
CA VAL A 164 -15.80 -3.85 20.12
C VAL A 164 -15.77 -5.15 19.33
N THR A 165 -16.93 -5.77 19.12
CA THR A 165 -17.04 -6.90 18.21
C THR A 165 -17.70 -6.45 16.92
N LEU A 166 -17.00 -6.61 15.81
CA LEU A 166 -17.51 -6.40 14.47
C LEU A 166 -18.15 -7.70 13.97
N GLU A 167 -19.41 -7.61 13.53
CA GLU A 167 -20.13 -8.72 12.92
C GLU A 167 -20.55 -8.33 11.51
N ARG A 168 -20.48 -9.25 10.54
CA ARG A 168 -21.01 -8.98 9.20
C ARG A 168 -22.53 -8.86 9.28
N ALA A 169 -23.10 -7.77 8.74
CA ALA A 169 -24.55 -7.62 8.70
C ALA A 169 -25.18 -8.77 7.88
N GLY A 170 -25.98 -9.61 8.54
CA GLY A 170 -26.59 -10.80 7.93
C GLY A 170 -27.82 -10.49 7.07
N LYS A 171 -27.85 -11.14 5.89
CA LYS A 171 -28.91 -11.25 4.87
C LYS A 171 -29.44 -9.94 4.28
N ALA A 172 -28.83 -9.52 3.18
CA ALA A 172 -29.61 -8.95 2.09
C ALA A 172 -29.80 -10.05 1.04
N GLU A 173 -31.04 -10.52 0.86
CA GLU A 173 -31.49 -11.18 -0.39
C GLU A 173 -31.59 -10.15 -1.53
N ALA A 174 -30.69 -9.16 -1.56
CA ALA A 174 -30.61 -8.21 -2.64
C ALA A 174 -29.64 -8.79 -3.66
N CYS A 175 -30.22 -9.33 -4.73
CA CYS A 175 -29.51 -9.41 -5.99
C CYS A 175 -28.97 -8.01 -6.31
N PHE A 176 -27.67 -7.78 -6.13
CA PHE A 176 -27.05 -6.51 -6.49
C PHE A 176 -26.92 -6.47 -8.01
N SER A 177 -28.03 -6.14 -8.69
CA SER A 177 -27.98 -5.71 -10.08
C SER A 177 -27.58 -4.24 -10.10
N LEU A 178 -26.28 -3.97 -10.19
CA LEU A 178 -25.84 -2.70 -10.77
C LEU A 178 -26.24 -2.74 -12.27
N PRO A 179 -26.68 -1.62 -12.89
CA PRO A 179 -27.24 -1.63 -14.25
C PRO A 179 -26.33 -2.28 -15.30
N PHE A 180 -25.02 -2.19 -15.10
CA PHE A 180 -23.98 -2.75 -15.99
C PHE A 180 -23.67 -4.24 -15.77
N PHE A 181 -24.16 -4.88 -14.69
CA PHE A 181 -23.92 -6.30 -14.39
C PHE A 181 -24.99 -7.23 -14.97
N SER A 182 -26.17 -6.69 -15.30
CA SER A 182 -27.29 -7.46 -15.88
C SER A 182 -26.97 -8.08 -17.26
N PRO A 183 -26.25 -7.42 -18.18
CA PRO A 183 -25.87 -8.02 -19.47
C PRO A 183 -24.77 -9.09 -19.37
N LEU A 184 -24.06 -9.16 -18.24
CA LEU A 184 -22.83 -9.96 -18.08
C LEU A 184 -23.02 -11.23 -17.22
N GLY A 185 -24.23 -11.51 -16.73
CA GLY A 185 -24.53 -12.74 -15.99
C GLY A 185 -23.78 -12.91 -14.65
N LEU A 186 -23.16 -11.84 -14.13
CA LEU A 186 -22.38 -11.85 -12.90
C LEU A 186 -23.30 -11.64 -11.68
N GLN A 187 -24.02 -12.69 -11.30
CA GLN A 187 -24.84 -12.75 -10.09
C GLN A 187 -24.13 -13.58 -9.02
N GLY A 188 -23.75 -12.95 -7.91
CA GLY A 188 -23.08 -13.62 -6.80
C GLY A 188 -23.84 -13.43 -5.48
N SER A 189 -23.96 -14.51 -4.70
CA SER A 189 -24.41 -14.46 -3.30
C SER A 189 -23.27 -14.92 -2.40
N VAL A 190 -22.99 -14.19 -1.32
CA VAL A 190 -21.94 -14.54 -0.35
C VAL A 190 -22.58 -14.66 1.03
N ASN A 191 -22.71 -15.89 1.52
CA ASN A 191 -23.15 -16.20 2.88
C ASN A 191 -21.95 -16.65 3.72
N HIS A 192 -21.31 -15.71 4.43
CA HIS A 192 -20.39 -16.04 5.53
C HIS A 192 -20.67 -15.14 6.74
N LYS A 193 -20.97 -15.77 7.88
CA LYS A 193 -21.03 -15.11 9.20
C LYS A 193 -19.61 -15.05 9.75
N GLU A 194 -18.92 -13.96 9.49
CA GLU A 194 -17.62 -13.64 10.11
C GLU A 194 -17.86 -12.64 11.24
N ALA A 195 -17.21 -12.86 12.38
CA ALA A 195 -17.18 -11.93 13.51
C ALA A 195 -15.73 -11.75 13.97
N VAL A 196 -15.34 -10.52 14.28
CA VAL A 196 -13.99 -10.14 14.66
C VAL A 196 -14.05 -9.22 15.87
N THR A 197 -13.36 -9.59 16.95
CA THR A 197 -13.28 -8.76 18.15
C THR A 197 -12.03 -7.88 18.08
N ILE A 198 -12.22 -6.58 18.19
CA ILE A 198 -11.17 -5.57 18.26
C ILE A 198 -10.99 -5.20 19.75
N PRO A 199 -9.82 -5.46 20.35
CA PRO A 199 -9.58 -5.13 21.75
C PRO A 199 -9.53 -3.62 21.97
N LYS A 200 -9.64 -3.20 23.23
CA LYS A 200 -9.35 -1.82 23.64
C LYS A 200 -7.87 -1.48 23.38
N GLY A 201 -7.58 -0.26 22.91
CA GLY A 201 -6.22 0.17 22.57
C GLY A 201 -5.68 -0.51 21.32
N CYS A 202 -6.56 -0.95 20.42
CA CYS A 202 -6.16 -1.51 19.14
C CYS A 202 -5.88 -0.38 18.16
N VAL A 203 -4.66 -0.33 17.63
CA VAL A 203 -4.29 0.58 16.53
C VAL A 203 -5.09 0.21 15.29
N LEU A 204 -5.76 1.20 14.70
CA LEU A 204 -6.56 1.08 13.49
C LEU A 204 -5.88 1.74 12.29
N ALA A 205 -5.19 2.83 12.55
CA ALA A 205 -4.42 3.56 11.55
C ALA A 205 -3.24 4.26 12.21
N PHE A 206 -2.21 4.53 11.43
CA PHE A 206 -0.99 5.15 11.93
C PHE A 206 -0.37 6.06 10.87
N ARG A 207 0.39 7.04 11.35
CA ARG A 207 1.14 7.99 10.54
C ARG A 207 2.59 7.87 10.93
N VAL A 208 3.45 7.79 9.91
CA VAL A 208 4.88 7.63 10.10
C VAL A 208 5.63 8.85 9.62
N ARG A 209 6.83 9.05 10.14
CA ARG A 209 7.81 9.96 9.58
C ARG A 209 9.14 9.26 9.41
N GLN A 210 9.86 9.65 8.37
CA GLN A 210 11.14 9.03 8.07
C GLN A 210 12.19 9.46 9.10
N LEU A 211 12.91 8.48 9.63
CA LEU A 211 14.11 8.72 10.43
C LEU A 211 15.25 9.09 9.49
N MET A 212 15.99 10.15 9.81
CA MET A 212 17.16 10.59 9.06
C MET A 212 18.39 10.47 9.93
N VAL A 213 19.43 9.79 9.45
CA VAL A 213 20.72 9.71 10.13
C VAL A 213 21.69 10.67 9.46
N LYS A 214 22.16 11.66 10.22
CA LYS A 214 23.17 12.65 9.80
C LYS A 214 24.53 12.21 10.35
N GLY A 215 25.52 12.05 9.48
CA GLY A 215 26.86 11.64 9.90
C GLY A 215 26.91 10.22 10.47
N LYS A 216 27.50 10.04 11.66
CA LYS A 216 27.72 8.72 12.28
C LYS A 216 26.57 8.29 13.21
N ASP A 217 26.09 9.23 14.03
CA ASP A 217 25.28 8.97 15.23
C ASP A 217 24.20 10.05 15.47
N GLU A 218 24.22 11.16 14.72
CA GLU A 218 23.19 12.20 14.80
C GLU A 218 21.94 11.77 14.02
N TRP A 219 20.77 12.13 14.53
CA TRP A 219 19.51 11.77 13.89
C TRP A 219 18.50 12.89 13.96
N ASP A 220 17.53 12.83 13.05
CA ASP A 220 16.48 13.81 12.92
C ASP A 220 15.21 13.16 12.38
N ILE A 221 14.06 13.73 12.71
CA ILE A 221 12.76 13.36 12.14
C ILE A 221 12.14 14.64 11.57
N PRO A 222 12.35 14.92 10.28
CA PRO A 222 11.86 16.14 9.65
C PRO A 222 10.36 16.32 9.83
N HIS A 223 9.93 17.56 10.10
CA HIS A 223 8.50 17.89 10.15
C HIS A 223 7.80 17.70 8.80
N ILE A 224 8.55 17.88 7.71
CA ILE A 224 8.12 17.65 6.33
C ILE A 224 9.02 16.55 5.79
N CYS A 225 8.45 15.38 5.53
CA CYS A 225 9.15 14.32 4.82
C CYS A 225 9.08 14.63 3.32
N ASN A 226 10.22 14.54 2.65
CA ASN A 226 10.28 14.50 1.18
C ASN A 226 10.58 13.06 0.81
N ASP A 227 9.90 12.54 -0.19
CA ASP A 227 10.04 11.15 -0.64
C ASP A 227 11.46 10.88 -1.22
N ASN A 228 12.22 11.94 -1.59
CA ASN A 228 13.64 11.87 -1.94
C ASN A 228 14.59 11.66 -0.75
N MET A 229 14.11 11.74 0.49
CA MET A 229 14.95 11.56 1.68
C MET A 229 15.34 10.08 1.81
N GLN A 230 16.59 9.81 2.21
CA GLN A 230 17.02 8.46 2.59
C GLN A 230 17.48 8.46 4.04
N THR A 231 17.04 7.47 4.82
CA THR A 231 17.44 7.34 6.23
C THR A 231 18.96 7.29 6.37
N PHE A 232 19.63 6.63 5.43
CA PHE A 232 21.08 6.58 5.30
C PHE A 232 21.46 7.16 3.95
N PRO A 233 21.86 8.44 3.84
CA PRO A 233 22.11 9.07 2.54
C PRO A 233 23.37 8.50 1.85
N PRO A 234 23.26 7.88 0.65
CA PRO A 234 24.31 7.85 -0.34
C PRO A 234 24.33 9.21 -1.06
N GLY A 235 25.51 9.77 -1.32
CA GLY A 235 25.62 11.07 -1.99
C GLY A 235 24.95 11.06 -3.37
N GLY A 236 23.76 11.67 -3.48
CA GLY A 236 23.09 11.90 -4.74
C GLY A 236 21.61 12.24 -4.56
N ASP A 237 21.23 13.46 -4.94
CA ASP A 237 19.83 13.86 -5.11
C ASP A 237 19.21 13.08 -6.28
N VAL A 238 18.22 12.24 -5.99
CA VAL A 238 17.37 11.65 -7.03
C VAL A 238 16.07 12.44 -7.05
N HIS A 239 15.73 12.97 -8.22
CA HIS A 239 14.55 13.81 -8.44
C HIS A 239 13.30 12.93 -8.63
N GLU A 240 12.20 13.28 -7.98
CA GLU A 240 10.90 12.65 -8.19
C GLU A 240 10.16 13.23 -9.40
N GLY A 241 9.80 12.35 -10.31
CA GLY A 241 8.93 12.65 -11.43
C GLY A 241 8.60 11.36 -12.16
N PHE A 242 7.72 11.45 -13.17
CA PHE A 242 7.35 10.30 -13.98
C PHE A 242 8.57 9.58 -14.60
N ARG A 243 9.66 10.32 -14.85
CA ARG A 243 10.93 9.74 -15.30
C ARG A 243 11.46 8.67 -14.35
N THR A 244 11.39 8.89 -13.05
CA THR A 244 11.89 7.97 -12.02
C THR A 244 11.04 6.71 -11.98
N LEU A 245 9.71 6.85 -12.05
CA LEU A 245 8.80 5.72 -12.21
C LEU A 245 9.10 4.93 -13.49
N LYS A 246 9.27 5.62 -14.61
CA LYS A 246 9.57 5.03 -15.92
C LYS A 246 10.87 4.24 -15.87
N GLU A 247 11.92 4.81 -15.29
CA GLU A 247 13.20 4.14 -15.10
C GLU A 247 13.10 2.94 -14.15
N GLU A 248 12.33 3.04 -13.06
CA GLU A 248 12.08 1.94 -12.13
C GLU A 248 11.38 0.76 -12.81
N VAL A 249 10.24 1.02 -13.45
CA VAL A 249 9.49 0.01 -14.21
C VAL A 249 10.34 -0.59 -15.33
N GLN A 250 11.15 0.24 -16.02
CA GLN A 250 12.06 -0.22 -17.06
C GLN A 250 13.16 -1.15 -16.51
N ARG A 251 13.75 -0.85 -15.35
CA ARG A 251 14.75 -1.73 -14.72
C ARG A 251 14.17 -3.09 -14.33
N GLU A 252 12.97 -3.12 -13.76
CA GLU A 252 12.33 -4.38 -13.34
C GLU A 252 11.84 -5.18 -14.57
N THR A 253 11.26 -4.52 -15.58
CA THR A 253 10.88 -5.19 -16.85
C THR A 253 12.09 -5.81 -17.56
N GLN A 254 13.26 -5.16 -17.54
CA GLN A 254 14.49 -5.73 -18.08
C GLN A 254 14.93 -7.02 -17.37
N GLN A 255 14.66 -7.17 -16.07
CA GLN A 255 14.95 -8.44 -15.38
C GLN A 255 14.01 -9.56 -15.82
N VAL A 256 12.74 -9.23 -16.06
CA VAL A 256 11.76 -10.19 -16.59
C VAL A 256 12.07 -10.55 -18.05
N GLU A 257 12.57 -9.62 -18.85
CA GLU A 257 12.96 -9.85 -20.25
C GLU A 257 14.14 -10.83 -20.40
N LYS A 258 15.02 -10.92 -19.38
CA LYS A 258 16.12 -11.91 -19.35
C LYS A 258 15.63 -13.35 -19.23
N LEU A 259 14.37 -13.58 -18.87
CA LEU A 259 13.79 -14.92 -18.84
C LEU A 259 13.71 -15.49 -20.26
N SER A 260 13.81 -16.81 -20.39
CA SER A 260 13.61 -17.49 -21.68
C SER A 260 12.19 -17.23 -22.22
N GLN A 261 12.00 -17.30 -23.54
CA GLN A 261 10.66 -17.14 -24.14
C GLN A 261 9.63 -18.08 -23.51
N VAL A 262 10.00 -19.35 -23.29
CA VAL A 262 9.14 -20.33 -22.61
C VAL A 262 8.83 -19.90 -21.16
N GLY A 263 9.81 -19.36 -20.45
CA GLY A 263 9.62 -18.81 -19.10
C GLY A 263 8.66 -17.61 -19.09
N GLN A 264 8.78 -16.70 -20.06
CA GLN A 264 7.88 -15.55 -20.20
C GLN A 264 6.45 -15.98 -20.54
N SER A 265 6.25 -16.91 -21.49
CA SER A 265 4.93 -17.44 -21.82
C SER A 265 4.30 -18.20 -20.64
N SER A 266 5.09 -18.97 -19.89
CA SER A 266 4.62 -19.67 -18.69
C SER A 266 4.25 -18.71 -17.56
N LEU A 267 5.04 -17.66 -17.35
CA LEU A 267 4.74 -16.60 -16.38
C LEU A 267 3.43 -15.88 -16.77
N LEU A 268 3.27 -15.53 -18.04
CA LEU A 268 2.05 -14.91 -18.56
C LEU A 268 0.82 -15.79 -18.37
N SER A 269 0.94 -17.10 -18.66
CA SER A 269 -0.14 -18.07 -18.46
C SER A 269 -0.54 -18.18 -16.99
N SER A 270 0.44 -18.18 -16.10
CA SER A 270 0.21 -18.29 -14.66
C SER A 270 -0.41 -17.02 -14.09
N LEU A 271 0.11 -15.84 -14.45
CA LEU A 271 -0.46 -14.56 -14.07
C LEU A 271 -1.89 -14.40 -14.61
N SER A 272 -2.15 -14.78 -15.87
CA SER A 272 -3.50 -14.76 -16.45
C SER A 272 -4.51 -15.60 -15.66
N LYS A 273 -4.09 -16.72 -15.07
CA LYS A 273 -4.95 -17.57 -14.23
C LYS A 273 -5.19 -16.99 -12.82
N LEU A 274 -4.25 -16.19 -12.32
CA LEU A 274 -4.31 -15.55 -11.00
C LEU A 274 -5.02 -14.19 -11.03
N LEU A 275 -4.95 -13.48 -12.15
CA LEU A 275 -5.64 -12.20 -12.33
C LEU A 275 -7.16 -12.39 -12.20
N GLY A 276 -7.76 -11.65 -11.27
CA GLY A 276 -9.17 -11.78 -10.91
C GLY A 276 -9.41 -12.71 -9.73
N LYS A 277 -8.35 -13.30 -9.15
CA LYS A 277 -8.37 -14.06 -7.91
C LYS A 277 -7.48 -13.41 -6.86
N LYS A 278 -7.94 -12.30 -6.29
CA LYS A 278 -7.13 -11.42 -5.42
C LYS A 278 -6.42 -12.15 -4.27
N LYS A 279 -7.07 -13.13 -3.64
CA LYS A 279 -6.46 -13.92 -2.54
C LYS A 279 -5.26 -14.74 -3.02
N GLU A 280 -5.42 -15.50 -4.12
CA GLU A 280 -4.34 -16.32 -4.67
C GLU A 280 -3.15 -15.43 -5.13
N LEU A 281 -3.43 -14.23 -5.64
CA LEU A 281 -2.39 -13.26 -6.02
C LEU A 281 -1.64 -12.68 -4.80
N GLN A 282 -2.35 -12.41 -3.69
CA GLN A 282 -1.73 -11.98 -2.43
C GLN A 282 -0.93 -13.09 -1.77
N ASP A 283 -1.40 -14.34 -1.82
CA ASP A 283 -0.67 -15.50 -1.33
C ASP A 283 0.64 -15.71 -2.13
N LEU A 284 0.61 -15.46 -3.45
CA LEU A 284 1.80 -15.44 -4.30
C LEU A 284 2.77 -14.30 -3.91
N GLU A 285 2.25 -13.10 -3.66
CA GLU A 285 3.05 -11.95 -3.19
C GLU A 285 3.83 -12.31 -1.91
N LEU A 286 3.14 -12.88 -0.92
CA LEU A 286 3.72 -13.32 0.35
C LEU A 286 4.76 -14.43 0.18
N ALA A 287 4.50 -15.39 -0.70
CA ALA A 287 5.41 -16.50 -0.94
C ALA A 287 6.71 -16.03 -1.63
N LEU A 288 6.60 -15.11 -2.60
CA LEU A 288 7.74 -14.48 -3.26
C LEU A 288 8.59 -13.66 -2.30
N GLU A 289 7.94 -12.91 -1.40
CA GLU A 289 8.61 -12.15 -0.35
C GLU A 289 9.39 -13.06 0.61
N GLY A 290 8.72 -14.09 1.16
CA GLY A 290 9.36 -15.03 2.08
C GLY A 290 10.55 -15.77 1.46
N ALA A 291 10.57 -15.95 0.14
CA ALA A 291 11.69 -16.55 -0.55
C ALA A 291 12.89 -15.62 -0.73
N LEU A 292 12.66 -14.35 -1.02
CA LEU A 292 13.72 -13.34 -1.11
C LEU A 292 14.42 -13.14 0.23
N ASP A 293 13.68 -13.27 1.33
CA ASP A 293 14.18 -13.09 2.69
C ASP A 293 14.94 -14.32 3.19
N LYS A 294 14.45 -15.53 2.89
CA LYS A 294 15.06 -16.78 3.37
C LYS A 294 16.08 -17.39 2.40
N GLY A 295 16.29 -16.79 1.23
CA GLY A 295 17.21 -17.26 0.20
C GLY A 295 16.89 -18.67 -0.34
N HIS A 296 15.64 -19.13 -0.20
CA HIS A 296 15.21 -20.45 -0.64
C HIS A 296 14.80 -20.43 -2.13
N GLU A 297 15.06 -21.53 -2.84
CA GLU A 297 14.51 -21.76 -4.17
C GLU A 297 12.98 -21.83 -4.12
N VAL A 298 12.32 -20.96 -4.90
CA VAL A 298 10.87 -20.88 -4.97
C VAL A 298 10.34 -21.92 -5.93
N THR A 299 9.99 -23.10 -5.43
CA THR A 299 9.13 -24.03 -6.16
C THR A 299 7.66 -23.66 -5.94
N LEU A 300 7.25 -22.48 -6.38
CA LEU A 300 5.82 -22.16 -6.42
C LEU A 300 5.22 -22.85 -7.64
N GLU A 301 4.21 -23.68 -7.44
CA GLU A 301 3.47 -24.32 -8.53
C GLU A 301 2.85 -23.33 -9.53
N ALA A 302 2.80 -22.04 -9.17
CA ALA A 302 2.35 -20.91 -9.96
C ALA A 302 3.46 -20.19 -10.77
N LEU A 303 4.72 -20.58 -10.63
CA LEU A 303 5.84 -20.08 -11.43
C LEU A 303 6.45 -21.24 -12.23
N PRO A 304 7.09 -20.96 -13.38
CA PRO A 304 7.56 -22.02 -14.27
C PRO A 304 8.51 -22.99 -13.54
N ARG A 305 8.12 -24.27 -13.42
CA ARG A 305 8.90 -25.34 -12.76
C ARG A 305 10.24 -25.62 -13.45
N ASP A 306 10.42 -25.11 -14.67
CA ASP A 306 11.55 -25.41 -15.55
C ASP A 306 12.57 -24.25 -15.66
N VAL A 307 12.41 -23.16 -14.91
CA VAL A 307 13.28 -21.98 -14.97
C VAL A 307 13.85 -21.68 -13.59
N LEU A 308 15.16 -21.87 -13.43
CA LEU A 308 15.93 -21.31 -12.31
C LEU A 308 15.80 -19.77 -12.36
N LEU A 309 14.89 -19.21 -11.57
CA LEU A 309 14.72 -17.77 -11.45
C LEU A 309 15.85 -17.21 -10.58
N SER A 310 16.63 -16.27 -11.12
CA SER A 310 17.61 -15.55 -10.31
C SER A 310 16.91 -14.71 -9.24
N LYS A 311 17.62 -14.37 -8.16
CA LYS A 311 17.07 -13.53 -7.08
C LYS A 311 16.53 -12.19 -7.61
N GLU A 312 17.17 -11.64 -8.64
CA GLU A 312 16.77 -10.41 -9.32
C GLU A 312 15.46 -10.59 -10.09
N ALA A 313 15.28 -11.73 -10.78
CA ALA A 313 14.04 -12.04 -11.49
C ALA A 313 12.87 -12.25 -10.52
N VAL A 314 13.11 -12.95 -9.40
CA VAL A 314 12.11 -13.11 -8.32
C VAL A 314 11.73 -11.75 -7.73
N GLY A 315 12.72 -10.87 -7.52
CA GLY A 315 12.50 -9.49 -7.05
C GLY A 315 11.66 -8.65 -8.02
N ALA A 316 11.92 -8.77 -9.32
CA ALA A 316 11.16 -8.06 -10.35
C ALA A 316 9.72 -8.60 -10.48
N ILE A 317 9.53 -9.92 -10.38
CA ILE A 317 8.19 -10.53 -10.36
C ILE A 317 7.43 -10.04 -9.12
N LEU A 318 8.05 -10.03 -7.94
CA LEU A 318 7.44 -9.52 -6.71
C LEU A 318 6.99 -8.06 -6.87
N TYR A 319 7.83 -7.20 -7.47
CA TYR A 319 7.49 -5.81 -7.74
C TYR A 319 6.18 -5.67 -8.54
N PHE A 320 6.06 -6.41 -9.65
CA PHE A 320 4.87 -6.34 -10.49
C PHE A 320 3.66 -7.04 -9.87
N VAL A 321 3.84 -8.15 -9.15
CA VAL A 321 2.76 -8.77 -8.38
C VAL A 321 2.23 -7.77 -7.35
N GLY A 322 3.10 -7.05 -6.66
CA GLY A 322 2.73 -5.94 -5.78
C GLY A 322 1.86 -4.91 -6.50
N ALA A 323 2.28 -4.42 -7.66
CA ALA A 323 1.49 -3.51 -8.50
C ALA A 323 0.10 -4.06 -8.86
N LEU A 324 0.03 -5.34 -9.28
CA LEU A 324 -1.22 -5.99 -9.64
C LEU A 324 -2.14 -6.20 -8.43
N THR A 325 -1.61 -6.39 -7.22
CA THR A 325 -2.43 -6.52 -5.99
C THR A 325 -3.07 -5.21 -5.53
N GLU A 326 -2.49 -4.06 -5.89
CA GLU A 326 -3.07 -2.74 -5.64
C GLU A 326 -4.29 -2.47 -6.53
N LEU A 327 -4.36 -3.11 -7.71
CA LEU A 327 -5.52 -3.03 -8.59
C LEU A 327 -6.73 -3.77 -7.99
N SER A 328 -7.93 -3.30 -8.34
CA SER A 328 -9.18 -3.97 -7.95
C SER A 328 -9.36 -5.30 -8.69
N GLU A 329 -10.15 -6.23 -8.13
CA GLU A 329 -10.44 -7.52 -8.78
C GLU A 329 -11.11 -7.33 -10.15
N ALA A 330 -11.93 -6.28 -10.30
CA ALA A 330 -12.51 -5.89 -11.57
C ALA A 330 -11.45 -5.47 -12.60
N GLN A 331 -10.48 -4.64 -12.21
CA GLN A 331 -9.36 -4.24 -13.08
C GLN A 331 -8.50 -5.42 -13.49
N GLN A 332 -8.21 -6.34 -12.56
CA GLN A 332 -7.44 -7.55 -12.89
C GLN A 332 -8.16 -8.40 -13.95
N LYS A 333 -9.49 -8.56 -13.85
CA LYS A 333 -10.30 -9.25 -14.89
C LYS A 333 -10.33 -8.50 -16.21
N LEU A 334 -10.37 -7.16 -16.17
CA LEU A 334 -10.30 -6.33 -17.37
C LEU A 334 -8.93 -6.47 -18.07
N LEU A 335 -7.83 -6.54 -17.33
CA LEU A 335 -6.49 -6.78 -17.88
C LEU A 335 -6.42 -8.12 -18.64
N VAL A 336 -7.08 -9.17 -18.15
CA VAL A 336 -7.19 -10.45 -18.88
C VAL A 336 -7.89 -10.28 -20.22
N LYS A 337 -9.03 -9.58 -20.25
CA LYS A 337 -9.74 -9.29 -21.50
C LYS A 337 -8.92 -8.40 -22.45
N SER A 338 -8.19 -7.42 -21.90
CA SER A 338 -7.30 -6.56 -22.69
C SER A 338 -6.16 -7.33 -23.36
N MET A 339 -5.64 -8.37 -22.68
CA MET A 339 -4.65 -9.29 -23.27
C MET A 339 -5.24 -10.08 -24.44
N GLU A 340 -6.44 -10.66 -24.26
CA GLU A 340 -7.14 -11.41 -25.30
C GLU A 340 -7.43 -10.56 -26.55
N LYS A 341 -7.84 -9.30 -26.33
CA LYS A 341 -8.12 -8.32 -27.39
C LYS A 341 -6.88 -7.64 -27.96
N LYS A 342 -5.69 -7.89 -27.41
CA LYS A 342 -4.40 -7.30 -27.83
C LYS A 342 -4.38 -5.77 -27.81
N ILE A 343 -5.08 -5.17 -26.84
CA ILE A 343 -5.20 -3.70 -26.71
C ILE A 343 -4.28 -3.09 -25.63
N LEU A 344 -3.49 -3.93 -24.94
CA LEU A 344 -2.52 -3.48 -23.94
C LEU A 344 -1.59 -2.34 -24.42
N PRO A 345 -1.04 -2.34 -25.65
CA PRO A 345 -0.15 -1.27 -26.09
C PRO A 345 -0.85 0.10 -26.15
N VAL A 346 -2.13 0.12 -26.53
CA VAL A 346 -2.93 1.34 -26.59
C VAL A 346 -3.22 1.84 -25.17
N GLN A 347 -3.58 0.92 -24.27
CA GLN A 347 -3.84 1.23 -22.85
C GLN A 347 -2.59 1.74 -22.13
N LEU A 348 -1.42 1.12 -22.37
CA LEU A 348 -0.16 1.58 -21.79
C LEU A 348 0.17 2.99 -22.28
N LYS A 349 0.08 3.23 -23.60
CA LYS A 349 0.38 4.53 -24.19
C LYS A 349 -0.55 5.63 -23.67
N LEU A 350 -1.84 5.31 -23.48
CA LEU A 350 -2.80 6.22 -22.87
C LEU A 350 -2.35 6.61 -21.46
N VAL A 351 -2.14 5.63 -20.59
CA VAL A 351 -1.71 5.87 -19.20
C VAL A 351 -0.39 6.65 -19.16
N GLU A 352 0.61 6.23 -19.93
CA GLU A 352 1.91 6.90 -20.05
C GLU A 352 1.75 8.37 -20.47
N SER A 353 0.97 8.66 -21.52
CA SER A 353 0.80 10.03 -22.02
C SER A 353 0.10 10.95 -21.02
N THR A 354 -0.90 10.44 -20.29
CA THR A 354 -1.58 11.21 -19.24
C THR A 354 -0.68 11.46 -18.04
N MET A 355 0.11 10.46 -17.65
CA MET A 355 1.06 10.60 -16.56
C MET A 355 2.20 11.56 -16.92
N GLU A 356 2.77 11.49 -18.12
CA GLU A 356 3.82 12.42 -18.57
C GLU A 356 3.39 13.89 -18.50
N GLN A 357 2.11 14.17 -18.73
CA GLN A 357 1.57 15.54 -18.73
C GLN A 357 1.17 16.04 -17.34
N ASN A 358 0.78 15.15 -16.42
CA ASN A 358 0.10 15.53 -15.18
C ASN A 358 0.76 15.03 -13.89
N PHE A 359 1.86 14.27 -13.96
CA PHE A 359 2.45 13.61 -12.79
C PHE A 359 2.76 14.54 -11.60
N LEU A 360 3.17 15.78 -11.88
CA LEU A 360 3.53 16.77 -10.86
C LEU A 360 2.37 17.72 -10.53
N GLN A 361 1.19 17.51 -11.11
CA GLN A 361 0.03 18.35 -10.83
C GLN A 361 -0.61 17.94 -9.52
N ASP A 362 -0.69 18.93 -8.63
CA ASP A 362 -1.20 18.90 -7.27
C ASP A 362 -2.70 19.24 -7.18
N LYS A 363 -3.34 19.54 -8.32
CA LYS A 363 -4.77 19.85 -8.41
C LYS A 363 -5.49 18.99 -9.44
N ASP A 364 -6.76 18.74 -9.16
CA ASP A 364 -7.68 18.13 -10.10
C ASP A 364 -7.93 19.05 -11.30
N GLY A 365 -8.12 18.46 -12.47
CA GLY A 365 -8.31 19.22 -13.70
C GLY A 365 -8.82 18.38 -14.85
N VAL A 366 -9.48 19.05 -15.80
CA VAL A 366 -9.94 18.43 -17.05
C VAL A 366 -8.96 18.81 -18.15
N PHE A 367 -8.42 17.81 -18.82
CA PHE A 367 -7.39 17.97 -19.85
C PHE A 367 -7.87 17.40 -21.18
N PRO A 368 -7.49 18.02 -22.31
CA PRO A 368 -7.77 17.46 -23.62
C PRO A 368 -6.97 16.18 -23.82
N LEU A 369 -7.64 15.12 -24.27
CA LEU A 369 -7.01 13.87 -24.67
C LEU A 369 -6.77 13.88 -26.18
N GLN A 370 -5.60 13.39 -26.60
CA GLN A 370 -5.29 13.24 -28.02
C GLN A 370 -6.21 12.19 -28.66
N PRO A 371 -7.06 12.54 -29.65
CA PRO A 371 -7.98 11.61 -30.30
C PRO A 371 -7.28 10.38 -30.90
N GLU A 372 -6.03 10.53 -31.32
CA GLU A 372 -5.22 9.48 -31.94
C GLU A 372 -4.91 8.32 -30.99
N LEU A 373 -5.00 8.53 -29.67
CA LEU A 373 -4.78 7.49 -28.68
C LEU A 373 -5.92 6.47 -28.62
N LEU A 374 -7.13 6.88 -29.00
CA LEU A 374 -8.33 6.04 -28.91
C LEU A 374 -8.90 5.64 -30.28
N SER A 375 -8.45 6.28 -31.36
CA SER A 375 -8.97 6.08 -32.73
C SER A 375 -8.80 4.66 -33.29
N SER A 376 -7.90 3.87 -32.70
CA SER A 376 -7.63 2.48 -33.10
C SER A 376 -8.53 1.44 -32.42
N LEU A 377 -9.32 1.84 -31.41
CA LEU A 377 -10.16 0.95 -30.62
C LEU A 377 -11.59 0.92 -31.20
N GLY A 378 -12.19 -0.27 -31.27
CA GLY A 378 -13.63 -0.41 -31.50
C GLY A 378 -14.44 -0.08 -30.25
N ASP A 379 -15.77 -0.07 -30.35
CA ASP A 379 -16.66 0.32 -29.23
C ASP A 379 -16.49 -0.57 -28.00
N GLU A 380 -16.25 -1.87 -28.19
CA GLU A 380 -16.01 -2.82 -27.09
C GLU A 380 -14.65 -2.57 -26.43
N GLU A 381 -13.59 -2.44 -27.24
CA GLU A 381 -12.24 -2.19 -26.76
C GLU A 381 -12.09 -0.82 -26.07
N LEU A 382 -12.83 0.19 -26.56
CA LEU A 382 -12.92 1.50 -25.95
C LEU A 382 -13.58 1.41 -24.57
N THR A 383 -14.71 0.71 -24.47
CA THR A 383 -15.41 0.50 -23.20
C THR A 383 -14.53 -0.24 -22.18
N LEU A 384 -13.76 -1.24 -22.63
CA LEU A 384 -12.79 -1.94 -21.79
C LEU A 384 -11.70 -1.00 -21.26
N THR A 385 -11.17 -0.14 -22.14
CA THR A 385 -10.10 0.80 -21.81
C THR A 385 -10.57 1.85 -20.82
N GLU A 386 -11.75 2.45 -21.05
CA GLU A 386 -12.38 3.41 -20.15
C GLU A 386 -12.64 2.82 -18.77
N ALA A 387 -13.18 1.60 -18.72
CA ALA A 387 -13.43 0.92 -17.45
C ALA A 387 -12.12 0.63 -16.69
N LEU A 388 -11.06 0.24 -17.40
CA LEU A 388 -9.77 -0.09 -16.79
C LEU A 388 -9.12 1.15 -16.15
N VAL A 389 -9.01 2.25 -16.91
CA VAL A 389 -8.36 3.48 -16.45
C VAL A 389 -9.25 4.26 -15.46
N GLY A 390 -10.57 4.23 -15.64
CA GLY A 390 -11.53 4.84 -14.72
C GLY A 390 -11.52 4.21 -13.32
N LEU A 391 -11.32 2.90 -13.21
CA LEU A 391 -11.14 2.24 -11.91
C LEU A 391 -9.82 2.62 -11.21
N SER A 392 -8.85 3.14 -11.97
CA SER A 392 -7.62 3.77 -11.45
C SER A 392 -7.76 5.27 -11.25
N GLY A 393 -8.96 5.85 -11.42
CA GLY A 393 -9.26 7.26 -11.18
C GLY A 393 -9.09 8.21 -12.36
N LEU A 394 -8.76 7.68 -13.55
CA LEU A 394 -8.66 8.46 -14.78
C LEU A 394 -9.99 8.36 -15.55
N GLU A 395 -10.89 9.32 -15.38
CA GLU A 395 -12.17 9.32 -16.10
C GLU A 395 -11.99 9.88 -17.50
N VAL A 396 -12.32 9.08 -18.53
CA VAL A 396 -12.18 9.45 -19.95
C VAL A 396 -13.56 9.69 -20.55
N GLN A 397 -13.74 10.83 -21.22
CA GLN A 397 -15.00 11.21 -21.89
C GLN A 397 -14.85 11.10 -23.41
N ARG A 398 -15.84 10.47 -24.08
CA ARG A 398 -15.84 10.20 -25.53
C ARG A 398 -16.13 11.43 -26.39
N SER A 399 -16.99 12.32 -25.92
CA SER A 399 -17.49 13.47 -26.68
C SER A 399 -16.56 14.68 -26.49
N GLY A 400 -15.65 14.89 -27.44
CA GLY A 400 -14.51 15.79 -27.27
C GLY A 400 -13.53 15.13 -26.31
N PRO A 401 -12.56 14.33 -26.80
CA PRO A 401 -11.80 13.43 -25.95
C PRO A 401 -11.10 14.24 -24.85
N GLN A 402 -11.50 14.01 -23.62
CA GLN A 402 -11.03 14.69 -22.42
C GLN A 402 -10.83 13.64 -21.34
N TYR A 403 -9.91 13.92 -20.41
CA TYR A 403 -9.76 13.14 -19.20
C TYR A 403 -9.77 14.03 -17.97
N MET A 404 -10.35 13.52 -16.89
CA MET A 404 -10.23 14.12 -15.57
C MET A 404 -9.02 13.53 -14.86
N TRP A 405 -8.08 14.40 -14.49
CA TRP A 405 -6.95 14.05 -13.65
C TRP A 405 -7.33 14.24 -12.18
N ASP A 406 -7.09 13.23 -11.37
CA ASP A 406 -7.19 13.29 -9.92
C ASP A 406 -5.85 12.85 -9.30
N PRO A 407 -5.08 13.76 -8.68
CA PRO A 407 -3.79 13.42 -8.08
C PRO A 407 -3.90 12.38 -6.96
N ASP A 408 -5.04 12.25 -6.27
CA ASP A 408 -5.24 11.24 -5.22
C ASP A 408 -5.25 9.81 -5.76
N THR A 409 -5.50 9.69 -7.06
CA THR A 409 -5.57 8.40 -7.75
C THR A 409 -4.26 8.01 -8.39
N LEU A 410 -3.27 8.93 -8.39
CA LEU A 410 -1.94 8.73 -8.96
C LEU A 410 -1.31 7.40 -8.53
N PRO A 411 -1.38 6.96 -7.25
CA PRO A 411 -0.78 5.69 -6.88
C PRO A 411 -1.38 4.49 -7.60
N ARG A 412 -2.70 4.47 -7.79
CA ARG A 412 -3.39 3.42 -8.54
C ARG A 412 -3.10 3.48 -10.03
N LEU A 413 -2.85 4.67 -10.56
CA LEU A 413 -2.46 4.87 -11.95
C LEU A 413 -1.02 4.42 -12.20
N CYS A 414 -0.10 4.69 -11.27
CA CYS A 414 1.27 4.18 -11.28
C CYS A 414 1.30 2.64 -11.22
N ALA A 415 0.49 2.04 -10.34
CA ALA A 415 0.36 0.59 -10.26
C ALA A 415 -0.20 -0.01 -11.57
N LEU A 416 -1.17 0.67 -12.19
CA LEU A 416 -1.71 0.27 -13.49
C LEU A 416 -0.65 0.37 -14.59
N TYR A 417 0.14 1.45 -14.63
CA TYR A 417 1.25 1.62 -15.56
C TYR A 417 2.28 0.49 -15.46
N ALA A 418 2.69 0.13 -14.24
CA ALA A 418 3.61 -0.98 -14.01
C ALA A 418 3.02 -2.33 -14.41
N GLY A 419 1.75 -2.59 -14.05
CA GLY A 419 1.04 -3.81 -14.43
C GLY A 419 0.90 -3.96 -15.95
N LEU A 420 0.50 -2.89 -16.65
CA LEU A 420 0.41 -2.85 -18.12
C LEU A 420 1.78 -3.07 -18.77
N SER A 421 2.85 -2.47 -18.23
CA SER A 421 4.21 -2.62 -18.74
C SER A 421 4.68 -4.07 -18.69
N LEU A 422 4.46 -4.77 -17.57
CA LEU A 422 4.77 -6.20 -17.45
C LEU A 422 3.98 -7.03 -18.47
N LEU A 423 2.65 -6.88 -18.48
CA LEU A 423 1.80 -7.71 -19.32
C LEU A 423 2.06 -7.48 -20.81
N GLN A 424 2.31 -6.23 -21.20
CA GLN A 424 2.73 -5.92 -22.57
C GLN A 424 4.05 -6.59 -22.90
N GLN A 425 5.06 -6.52 -22.02
CA GLN A 425 6.35 -7.17 -22.26
C GLN A 425 6.21 -8.69 -22.43
N LEU A 426 5.46 -9.34 -21.54
CA LEU A 426 5.22 -10.79 -21.61
C LEU A 426 4.39 -11.19 -22.84
N SER A 427 3.47 -10.33 -23.29
CA SER A 427 2.65 -10.58 -24.48
C SER A 427 3.43 -10.51 -25.80
N LYS A 428 4.61 -9.87 -25.84
CA LYS A 428 5.49 -9.87 -27.03
C LYS A 428 6.16 -11.23 -27.28
N ALA A 429 6.30 -12.05 -26.24
CA ALA A 429 6.93 -13.36 -26.29
C ALA A 429 5.93 -14.50 -26.55
N SER A 430 4.63 -14.20 -26.63
CA SER A 430 3.56 -15.13 -27.00
C SER A 430 3.08 -14.87 -28.41
#